data_AF-A0A7W7X9T1-F1
#
_entry.id   AF-A0A7W7X9T1-F1
#
_cell.length_a   1.000
_cell.length_b   1.000
_cell.length_c   1.000
_cell.angle_alpha   90.00
_cell.angle_beta   90.00
_cell.angle_gamma   90.00
#
_symmetry.space_group_name_H-M   'P 1'
#
loop_
_entity.id
_entity.type
_entity.pdbx_description
1 polymer ?
#
loop_
_entity_poly.entity_id
_entity_poly.type
_entity_poly.pdbx_seq_one_letter_code
_entity_poly.pdbx_strand_id
1 'polypeptide(L)'
;MLDAARDCVLAVGVRRTTLTDVARRAGVSRMTLYRRWPDVRTLVGDLMTREWIAVAAGAMPTADDDRPERTRIVEGLVAGVAAFRSHPLFQKILDVDPELLLPYVLDRRGASQDALLGLLVTALDEGHEDGSVRLAHPDLQARSLLLVVQSFTLSMRTMADENDPELSEAAFLGELRTLLERTLAP
;
A
#
# COMPACT_ATOMS: atom_id res chain seq x y z
N MET A 1 -17.86 9.62 7.95
CA MET A 1 -17.36 8.97 9.19
C MET A 1 -15.91 8.53 9.03
N LEU A 2 -15.55 7.78 7.99
CA LEU A 2 -14.14 7.45 7.72
C LEU A 2 -13.28 8.70 7.45
N ASP A 3 -13.81 9.75 6.82
CA ASP A 3 -13.06 11.01 6.65
C ASP A 3 -12.80 11.73 7.98
N ALA A 4 -13.80 11.73 8.87
CA ALA A 4 -13.60 12.25 10.24
C ALA A 4 -12.58 11.40 11.01
N ALA A 5 -12.57 10.09 10.81
CA ALA A 5 -11.57 9.20 11.40
C ALA A 5 -10.17 9.49 10.84
N ARG A 6 -10.05 9.69 9.53
CA ARG A 6 -8.82 10.08 8.82
C ARG A 6 -8.24 11.33 9.45
N ASP A 7 -9.05 12.37 9.57
CA ASP A 7 -8.62 13.63 10.14
C ASP A 7 -8.18 13.50 11.61
N CYS A 8 -8.91 12.71 12.43
CA CYS A 8 -8.53 12.44 13.81
C CYS A 8 -7.17 11.72 13.88
N VAL A 9 -6.96 10.69 13.05
CA VAL A 9 -5.69 9.96 12.97
C VAL A 9 -4.55 10.88 12.53
N LEU A 10 -4.76 11.72 11.51
CA LEU A 10 -3.76 12.69 11.09
C LEU A 10 -3.39 13.69 12.18
N ALA A 11 -4.38 14.11 12.99
CA ALA A 11 -4.14 15.03 14.10
C ALA A 11 -3.32 14.37 15.22
N VAL A 12 -3.74 13.22 15.75
CA VAL A 12 -3.21 12.70 17.02
C VAL A 12 -2.53 11.32 16.94
N GLY A 13 -2.54 10.68 15.78
CA GLY A 13 -2.11 9.29 15.60
C GLY A 13 -3.26 8.31 15.85
N VAL A 14 -3.04 7.05 15.49
CA VAL A 14 -4.02 5.98 15.63
C VAL A 14 -4.28 5.68 17.10
N ARG A 15 -3.24 5.51 17.93
CA ARG A 15 -3.41 5.09 19.33
C ARG A 15 -4.15 6.12 20.18
N ARG A 16 -4.04 7.40 19.85
CA ARG A 16 -4.72 8.49 20.58
C ARG A 16 -6.08 8.85 20.02
N THR A 17 -6.48 8.28 18.88
CA THR A 17 -7.81 8.51 18.31
C THR A 17 -8.85 7.76 19.12
N THR A 18 -9.98 8.42 19.42
CA THR A 18 -11.11 7.79 20.11
C THR A 18 -12.37 7.84 19.26
N LEU A 19 -13.28 6.87 19.42
CA LEU A 19 -14.60 6.90 18.78
C LEU A 19 -15.40 8.16 19.15
N THR A 20 -15.18 8.70 20.36
CA THR A 20 -15.82 9.94 20.79
C THR A 20 -15.32 11.14 19.98
N ASP A 21 -14.01 11.24 19.75
CA ASP A 21 -13.44 12.31 18.92
C ASP A 21 -13.94 12.23 17.48
N VAL A 22 -13.99 11.02 16.92
CA VAL A 22 -14.52 10.81 15.57
C VAL A 22 -16.00 11.15 15.48
N ALA A 23 -16.82 10.74 16.45
CA ALA A 23 -18.25 11.04 16.46
C ALA A 23 -18.49 12.56 16.53
N ARG A 24 -17.77 13.25 17.42
CA ARG A 24 -17.79 14.71 17.53
C ARG A 24 -17.40 15.38 16.22
N ARG A 25 -16.31 14.93 15.58
CA ARG A 25 -15.84 15.49 14.31
C ARG A 25 -16.78 15.19 13.13
N ALA A 26 -17.40 14.02 13.13
CA ALA A 26 -18.36 13.61 12.11
C ALA A 26 -19.76 14.24 12.29
N GLY A 27 -20.01 14.96 13.39
CA GLY A 27 -21.33 15.54 13.69
C GLY A 27 -22.41 14.50 13.99
N VAL A 28 -22.03 13.31 14.48
CA VAL A 28 -22.97 12.21 14.77
C VAL A 28 -22.96 11.83 16.25
N SER A 29 -24.03 11.19 16.72
CA SER A 29 -24.05 10.63 18.07
C SER A 29 -23.02 9.51 18.23
N ARG A 30 -22.48 9.33 19.45
CA ARG A 30 -21.61 8.18 19.78
C ARG A 30 -22.30 6.85 19.44
N MET A 31 -23.60 6.72 19.75
CA MET A 31 -24.37 5.51 19.50
C MET A 31 -24.42 5.14 18.01
N THR A 32 -24.53 6.13 17.13
CA THR A 32 -24.48 5.93 15.67
C THR A 32 -23.17 5.28 15.25
N LEU A 33 -22.06 5.72 15.85
CA LEU A 33 -20.72 5.25 15.51
C LEU A 33 -20.46 3.85 16.11
N TYR A 34 -20.78 3.64 17.39
CA TYR A 34 -20.64 2.35 18.07
C TYR A 34 -21.44 1.22 17.43
N ARG A 35 -22.62 1.53 16.85
CA ARG A 35 -23.44 0.54 16.14
C ARG A 35 -22.73 -0.03 14.90
N ARG A 36 -21.85 0.75 14.27
CA ARG A 36 -21.10 0.31 13.07
C ARG A 36 -19.69 -0.14 13.38
N TRP A 37 -19.02 0.49 14.35
CA TRP A 37 -17.68 0.12 14.79
C TRP A 37 -17.68 -0.05 16.31
N PRO A 38 -17.55 -1.28 16.82
CA PRO A 38 -17.57 -1.53 18.26
C PRO A 38 -16.37 -0.89 18.97
N ASP A 39 -15.25 -0.71 18.27
CA ASP A 39 -14.03 -0.10 18.77
C ASP A 39 -13.30 0.72 17.69
N VAL A 40 -12.34 1.54 18.12
CA VAL A 40 -11.53 2.39 17.23
C VAL A 40 -10.62 1.58 16.31
N ARG A 41 -10.21 0.38 16.72
CA ARG A 41 -9.33 -0.47 15.92
C ARG A 41 -10.05 -0.97 14.67
N THR A 42 -11.32 -1.35 14.80
CA THR A 42 -12.18 -1.76 13.69
C THR A 42 -12.42 -0.59 12.74
N LEU A 43 -12.73 0.60 13.27
CA LEU A 43 -12.88 1.83 12.47
C LEU A 43 -11.61 2.18 11.68
N VAL A 44 -10.46 2.11 12.34
CA VAL A 44 -9.17 2.40 11.70
C VAL A 44 -8.81 1.31 10.69
N GLY A 45 -9.12 0.04 10.95
CA GLY A 45 -8.95 -1.04 9.99
C GLY A 45 -9.71 -0.80 8.68
N ASP A 46 -10.99 -0.39 8.77
CA ASP A 46 -11.81 -0.04 7.61
C ASP A 46 -11.27 1.20 6.89
N LEU A 47 -10.85 2.23 7.64
CA LEU A 47 -10.20 3.41 7.08
C LEU A 47 -8.95 3.01 6.28
N MET A 48 -8.03 2.24 6.87
CA MET A 48 -6.80 1.83 6.19
C MET A 48 -7.10 1.00 4.96
N THR A 49 -8.06 0.08 5.04
CA THR A 49 -8.48 -0.73 3.89
C THR A 49 -8.96 0.15 2.74
N ARG A 50 -9.81 1.16 3.01
CA ARG A 50 -10.25 2.12 2.00
C ARG A 50 -9.08 2.88 1.36
N GLU A 51 -8.18 3.41 2.18
CA GLU A 51 -7.08 4.27 1.70
C GLU A 51 -6.07 3.47 0.88
N TRP A 52 -5.71 2.26 1.31
CA TRP A 52 -4.76 1.41 0.59
C TRP A 52 -5.34 0.85 -0.71
N ILE A 53 -6.63 0.53 -0.76
CA ILE A 53 -7.29 0.17 -2.03
C ILE A 53 -7.28 1.35 -2.99
N ALA A 54 -7.55 2.57 -2.52
CA ALA A 54 -7.51 3.76 -3.36
C ALA A 54 -6.10 4.03 -3.92
N VAL A 55 -5.06 3.84 -3.10
CA VAL A 55 -3.66 3.94 -3.56
C VAL A 55 -3.35 2.87 -4.63
N ALA A 56 -3.71 1.61 -4.38
CA ALA A 56 -3.45 0.53 -5.33
C ALA A 56 -4.19 0.74 -6.66
N ALA A 57 -5.48 1.11 -6.60
CA ALA A 57 -6.29 1.36 -7.80
C ALA A 57 -5.82 2.59 -8.59
N GLY A 58 -5.36 3.65 -7.90
CA GLY A 58 -4.84 4.85 -8.55
C GLY A 58 -3.43 4.69 -9.13
N ALA A 59 -2.68 3.67 -8.71
CA ALA A 59 -1.32 3.42 -9.20
C ALA A 59 -1.30 2.58 -10.48
N MET A 60 -2.28 1.70 -10.69
CA MET A 60 -2.33 0.84 -11.88
C MET A 60 -2.61 1.68 -13.13
N PRO A 61 -1.81 1.54 -14.21
CA PRO A 61 -2.10 2.18 -15.49
C PRO A 61 -3.47 1.74 -16.03
N THR A 62 -4.15 2.63 -16.77
CA THR A 62 -5.37 2.27 -17.49
C THR A 62 -5.06 1.21 -18.56
N ALA A 63 -5.95 0.22 -18.71
CA ALA A 63 -5.81 -0.87 -19.68
C ALA A 63 -5.88 -0.45 -21.16
N ASP A 64 -6.15 0.84 -21.43
CA ASP A 64 -6.38 1.42 -22.76
C ASP A 64 -5.10 1.67 -23.61
N ASP A 65 -4.04 0.89 -23.40
CA ASP A 65 -2.79 1.05 -24.14
C ASP A 65 -2.21 -0.32 -24.52
N ASP A 66 -1.83 -0.52 -25.79
CA ASP A 66 -1.29 -1.77 -26.37
C ASP A 66 0.06 -2.25 -25.76
N ARG A 67 0.50 -1.66 -24.63
CA ARG A 67 1.70 -2.09 -23.91
C ARG A 67 1.55 -3.48 -23.30
N PRO A 68 2.64 -4.29 -23.27
CA PRO A 68 2.65 -5.59 -22.61
C PRO A 68 2.34 -5.49 -21.11
N GLU A 69 1.69 -6.52 -20.56
CA GLU A 69 1.23 -6.51 -19.18
C GLU A 69 2.38 -6.40 -18.17
N ARG A 70 3.55 -6.99 -18.47
CA ARG A 70 4.77 -6.78 -17.68
C ARG A 70 5.06 -5.30 -17.43
N THR A 71 4.95 -4.46 -18.45
CA THR A 71 5.24 -3.03 -18.32
C THR A 71 4.23 -2.35 -17.40
N ARG A 72 2.96 -2.73 -17.48
CA ARG A 72 1.90 -2.20 -16.62
C ARG A 72 2.08 -2.60 -15.16
N ILE A 73 2.44 -3.87 -14.90
CA ILE A 73 2.77 -4.35 -13.55
C ILE A 73 3.95 -3.56 -12.96
N VAL A 74 5.04 -3.41 -13.72
CA VAL A 74 6.24 -2.70 -13.26
C VAL A 74 5.90 -1.24 -12.93
N GLU A 75 5.24 -0.53 -13.85
CA GLU A 75 4.86 0.87 -13.65
C GLU A 75 3.89 1.05 -12.48
N GLY A 76 2.88 0.20 -12.40
CA GLY A 76 1.88 0.24 -11.33
C GLY A 76 2.47 -0.03 -9.96
N LEU A 77 3.40 -0.99 -9.84
CA LEU A 77 4.09 -1.25 -8.58
C LEU A 77 5.02 -0.11 -8.17
N VAL A 78 5.80 0.46 -9.10
CA VAL A 78 6.68 1.60 -8.80
C VAL A 78 5.87 2.83 -8.40
N ALA A 79 4.80 3.15 -9.14
CA ALA A 79 3.89 4.23 -8.81
C ALA A 79 3.18 3.99 -7.47
N GLY A 80 2.80 2.75 -7.19
CA GLY A 80 2.17 2.33 -5.94
C GLY A 80 3.07 2.53 -4.74
N VAL A 81 4.35 2.15 -4.83
CA VAL A 81 5.35 2.41 -3.78
C VAL A 81 5.50 3.90 -3.53
N ALA A 82 5.66 4.71 -4.58
CA ALA A 82 5.78 6.16 -4.45
C ALA A 82 4.53 6.78 -3.81
N ALA A 83 3.34 6.41 -4.29
CA ALA A 83 2.06 6.89 -3.77
C ALA A 83 1.86 6.51 -2.30
N PHE A 84 2.17 5.27 -1.91
CA PHE A 84 2.06 4.81 -0.53
C PHE A 84 3.00 5.56 0.41
N ARG A 85 4.27 5.75 0.00
CA ARG A 85 5.28 6.50 0.79
C ARG A 85 4.91 7.98 0.98
N SER A 86 4.29 8.59 -0.02
CA SER A 86 3.80 9.97 0.05
C SER A 86 2.47 10.11 0.79
N HIS A 87 1.81 9.00 1.15
CA HIS A 87 0.47 9.04 1.72
C HIS A 87 0.47 9.57 3.17
N PRO A 88 -0.31 10.61 3.50
CA PRO A 88 -0.26 11.24 4.82
C PRO A 88 -0.54 10.30 5.99
N LEU A 89 -1.47 9.34 5.83
CA LEU A 89 -1.73 8.36 6.89
C LEU A 89 -0.56 7.38 7.07
N PHE A 90 0.15 7.03 6.00
CA PHE A 90 1.28 6.12 6.08
C PHE A 90 2.43 6.80 6.82
N GLN A 91 2.76 8.04 6.43
CA GLN A 91 3.75 8.86 7.11
C GLN A 91 3.39 9.04 8.59
N LYS A 92 2.12 9.36 8.88
CA LYS A 92 1.64 9.49 10.27
C LYS A 92 1.84 8.22 11.08
N ILE A 93 1.56 7.05 10.51
CA ILE A 93 1.78 5.76 11.18
C ILE A 93 3.26 5.52 11.42
N LEU A 94 4.12 5.75 10.42
CA LEU A 94 5.57 5.58 10.57
C LEU A 94 6.16 6.48 11.66
N ASP A 95 5.71 7.73 11.73
CA ASP A 95 6.29 8.71 12.66
C ASP A 95 5.73 8.62 14.08
N VAL A 96 4.49 8.14 14.26
CA VAL A 96 3.78 8.22 15.57
C VAL A 96 3.40 6.84 16.12
N ASP A 97 3.06 5.88 15.28
CA ASP A 97 2.55 4.58 15.69
C ASP A 97 3.21 3.40 14.91
N PRO A 98 4.54 3.34 14.74
CA PRO A 98 5.19 2.40 13.82
C PRO A 98 4.96 0.93 14.20
N GLU A 99 4.76 0.61 15.48
CA GLU A 99 4.53 -0.78 15.88
C GLU A 99 3.21 -1.35 15.35
N LEU A 100 2.31 -0.52 14.83
CA LEU A 100 1.10 -0.98 14.16
C LEU A 100 1.38 -1.72 12.85
N LEU A 101 2.57 -1.50 12.25
CA LEU A 101 2.98 -2.18 11.02
C LEU A 101 3.60 -3.55 11.29
N LEU A 102 4.19 -3.78 12.47
CA LEU A 102 4.93 -5.01 12.78
C LEU A 102 4.17 -6.31 12.50
N PRO A 103 2.87 -6.45 12.86
CA PRO A 103 2.14 -7.67 12.56
C PRO A 103 2.07 -7.99 11.06
N TYR A 104 2.04 -6.96 10.20
CA TYR A 104 1.94 -7.11 8.73
C TYR A 104 3.28 -7.37 8.04
N VAL A 105 4.37 -7.25 8.79
CA VAL A 105 5.73 -7.56 8.34
C VAL A 105 6.17 -8.93 8.83
N LEU A 106 5.79 -9.32 10.04
CA LEU A 106 6.38 -10.47 10.74
C LEU A 106 5.42 -11.60 11.09
N ASP A 107 4.12 -11.34 11.21
CA ASP A 107 3.18 -12.30 11.83
C ASP A 107 2.08 -12.77 10.87
N ARG A 108 1.43 -11.84 10.14
CA ARG A 108 0.23 -12.15 9.35
C ARG A 108 0.06 -11.20 8.16
N ARG A 109 -0.77 -11.61 7.19
CA ARG A 109 -1.26 -10.70 6.15
C ARG A 109 -2.51 -9.94 6.61
N GLY A 110 -2.66 -8.72 6.11
CA GLY A 110 -3.87 -7.89 6.28
C GLY A 110 -4.73 -7.85 5.01
N ALA A 111 -5.97 -7.37 5.15
CA ALA A 111 -6.93 -7.28 4.05
C ALA A 111 -6.40 -6.53 2.81
N SER A 112 -5.63 -5.46 3.01
CA SER A 112 -5.02 -4.71 1.90
C SER A 112 -3.92 -5.51 1.17
N GLN A 113 -3.14 -6.32 1.89
CA GLN A 113 -2.14 -7.20 1.26
C GLN A 113 -2.84 -8.32 0.49
N ASP A 114 -3.90 -8.91 1.04
CA ASP A 114 -4.69 -9.94 0.34
C ASP A 114 -5.36 -9.36 -0.92
N ALA A 115 -5.90 -8.14 -0.85
CA ALA A 115 -6.47 -7.46 -2.01
C ALA A 115 -5.43 -7.19 -3.10
N LEU A 116 -4.25 -6.68 -2.74
CA LEU A 116 -3.15 -6.44 -3.68
C LEU A 116 -2.64 -7.74 -4.32
N LEU A 117 -2.55 -8.82 -3.55
CA LEU A 117 -2.19 -10.14 -4.09
C LEU A 117 -3.20 -10.62 -5.12
N GLY A 118 -4.50 -10.41 -4.89
CA GLY A 118 -5.54 -10.74 -5.86
C GLY A 118 -5.35 -10.00 -7.19
N LEU A 119 -5.10 -8.68 -7.13
CA LEU A 119 -4.82 -7.87 -8.33
C LEU A 119 -3.56 -8.32 -9.05
N LEU A 120 -2.49 -8.63 -8.30
CA LEU A 120 -1.23 -9.08 -8.89
C LEU A 120 -1.36 -10.45 -9.55
N VAL A 121 -2.12 -11.38 -8.97
CA VAL A 121 -2.35 -12.69 -9.60
C VAL A 121 -3.04 -12.52 -10.95
N THR A 122 -4.10 -11.70 -11.02
CA THR A 122 -4.79 -11.42 -12.29
C THR A 122 -3.86 -10.82 -13.34
N ALA A 123 -3.08 -9.79 -13.00
CA ALA A 123 -2.16 -9.18 -13.93
C ALA A 123 -1.03 -10.14 -14.36
N LEU A 124 -0.57 -11.02 -13.46
CA LEU A 124 0.44 -12.02 -13.79
C LEU A 124 -0.10 -13.09 -14.74
N ASP A 125 -1.34 -13.54 -14.55
CA ASP A 125 -2.00 -14.47 -15.48
C ASP A 125 -2.11 -13.83 -16.88
N GLU A 126 -2.54 -12.57 -16.97
CA GLU A 126 -2.60 -11.82 -18.23
C GLU A 126 -1.20 -11.67 -18.87
N GLY A 127 -0.17 -11.42 -18.07
CA GLY A 127 1.23 -11.36 -18.52
C GLY A 127 1.82 -12.72 -18.93
N HIS A 128 1.30 -13.83 -18.41
CA HIS A 128 1.64 -15.17 -18.87
C HIS A 128 0.97 -15.47 -20.21
N GLU A 129 -0.28 -15.03 -20.39
CA GLU A 129 -1.05 -15.18 -21.63
C GLU A 129 -0.46 -14.37 -22.79
N ASP A 130 -0.03 -13.13 -22.54
CA ASP A 130 0.61 -12.27 -23.55
C ASP A 130 2.11 -12.60 -23.78
N GLY A 131 2.67 -13.49 -22.96
CA GLY A 131 4.07 -13.94 -23.04
C GLY A 131 5.11 -12.90 -22.59
N SER A 132 4.68 -11.77 -22.02
CA SER A 132 5.57 -10.71 -21.55
C SER A 132 6.18 -11.01 -20.18
N VAL A 133 5.56 -11.91 -19.40
CA VAL A 133 6.00 -12.33 -18.07
C VAL A 133 6.44 -13.80 -18.09
N ARG A 134 7.57 -14.11 -17.43
CA ARG A 134 8.03 -15.50 -17.25
C ARG A 134 6.98 -16.37 -16.56
N LEU A 135 6.87 -17.61 -17.04
CA LEU A 135 5.98 -18.61 -16.44
C LEU A 135 6.47 -19.05 -15.05
N ALA A 136 5.56 -19.01 -14.07
CA ALA A 136 5.73 -19.55 -12.73
C ALA A 136 4.36 -19.71 -12.07
N HIS A 137 4.32 -20.26 -10.86
CA HIS A 137 3.09 -20.27 -10.07
C HIS A 137 2.66 -18.82 -9.75
N PRO A 138 1.46 -18.36 -10.16
CA PRO A 138 1.04 -16.96 -10.01
C PRO A 138 1.06 -16.47 -8.56
N ASP A 139 0.52 -17.24 -7.60
CA ASP A 139 0.60 -16.88 -6.17
C ASP A 139 2.03 -16.69 -5.66
N LEU A 140 2.97 -17.54 -6.09
CA LEU A 140 4.35 -17.43 -5.67
C LEU A 140 4.96 -16.14 -6.20
N GLN A 141 4.77 -15.87 -7.50
CA GLN A 141 5.28 -14.69 -8.16
C GLN A 141 4.66 -13.41 -7.55
N ALA A 142 3.35 -13.37 -7.34
CA ALA A 142 2.66 -12.26 -6.68
C ALA A 142 3.19 -11.99 -5.27
N ARG A 143 3.40 -13.04 -4.45
CA ARG A 143 3.95 -12.91 -3.09
C ARG A 143 5.40 -12.44 -3.10
N SER A 144 6.21 -12.91 -4.05
CA SER A 144 7.58 -12.42 -4.23
C SER A 144 7.60 -10.94 -4.60
N LEU A 145 6.74 -10.50 -5.53
CA LEU A 145 6.59 -9.09 -5.87
C LEU A 145 6.17 -8.25 -4.66
N LEU A 146 5.18 -8.73 -3.89
CA LEU A 146 4.73 -8.05 -2.66
C LEU A 146 5.88 -7.87 -1.66
N LEU A 147 6.69 -8.91 -1.42
CA LEU A 147 7.84 -8.83 -0.51
C LEU A 147 8.86 -7.78 -0.97
N VAL A 148 9.14 -7.71 -2.28
CA VAL A 148 10.05 -6.72 -2.87
C VAL A 148 9.49 -5.31 -2.64
N VAL A 149 8.28 -5.02 -3.11
CA VAL A 149 7.72 -3.65 -3.03
C VAL A 149 7.46 -3.21 -1.59
N GLN A 150 7.11 -4.14 -0.70
CA GLN A 150 6.95 -3.87 0.72
C GLN A 150 8.27 -3.44 1.37
N SER A 151 9.40 -4.08 1.01
CA SER A 151 10.72 -3.69 1.50
C SER A 151 11.08 -2.25 1.08
N PHE A 152 10.86 -1.89 -0.19
CA PHE A 152 11.07 -0.53 -0.67
C PHE A 152 10.12 0.48 -0.03
N THR A 153 8.87 0.07 0.24
CA THR A 153 7.88 0.93 0.90
C THR A 153 8.29 1.28 2.32
N LEU A 154 8.68 0.27 3.11
CA LEU A 154 8.92 0.41 4.55
C LEU A 154 10.35 0.87 4.89
N SER A 155 11.35 0.38 4.16
CA SER A 155 12.75 0.49 4.55
C SER A 155 13.57 1.47 3.71
N MET A 156 13.07 1.96 2.57
CA MET A 156 13.86 2.88 1.72
C MET A 156 14.33 4.14 2.47
N ARG A 157 13.54 4.66 3.42
CA ARG A 157 13.92 5.83 4.24
C ARG A 157 15.23 5.60 5.03
N THR A 158 15.54 4.36 5.43
CA THR A 158 16.76 4.07 6.18
C THR A 158 17.98 3.89 5.28
N MET A 159 17.76 3.69 3.97
CA MET A 159 18.81 3.47 2.96
C MET A 159 19.15 4.74 2.17
N ALA A 160 18.23 5.72 2.12
CA ALA A 160 18.43 6.98 1.42
C ALA A 160 19.39 7.93 2.14
N ASP A 161 20.13 8.72 1.38
CA ASP A 161 21.00 9.79 1.88
C ASP A 161 20.63 11.12 1.19
N GLU A 162 20.26 12.13 1.98
CA GLU A 162 19.89 13.45 1.46
C GLU A 162 21.08 14.22 0.89
N ASN A 163 22.32 13.83 1.21
CA ASN A 163 23.54 14.48 0.73
C ASN A 163 24.08 13.85 -0.54
N ASP A 164 23.57 12.69 -0.94
CA ASP A 164 23.98 11.98 -2.15
C ASP A 164 22.78 11.80 -3.11
N PRO A 165 22.72 12.57 -4.21
CA PRO A 165 21.65 12.44 -5.20
C PRO A 165 21.50 11.03 -5.79
N GLU A 166 22.58 10.23 -5.82
CA GLU A 166 22.56 8.84 -6.30
C GLU A 166 21.89 7.89 -5.29
N LEU A 167 21.72 8.31 -4.04
CA LEU A 167 21.00 7.60 -2.98
C LEU A 167 19.64 8.24 -2.63
N SER A 168 19.06 8.98 -3.58
CA SER A 168 17.74 9.58 -3.43
C SER A 168 16.60 8.55 -3.54
N GLU A 169 15.40 8.89 -3.03
CA GLU A 169 14.22 8.04 -3.21
C GLU A 169 13.91 7.75 -4.68
N ALA A 170 14.14 8.73 -5.56
CA ALA A 170 13.96 8.57 -7.00
C ALA A 170 14.94 7.56 -7.60
N ALA A 171 16.20 7.55 -7.13
CA ALA A 171 17.18 6.55 -7.54
C ALA A 171 16.76 5.13 -7.10
N PHE A 172 16.31 4.96 -5.85
CA PHE A 172 15.79 3.68 -5.38
C PHE A 172 14.53 3.21 -6.13
N LEU A 173 13.64 4.11 -6.54
CA LEU A 173 12.49 3.76 -7.39
C LEU A 173 12.94 3.33 -8.81
N GLY A 174 14.02 3.90 -9.33
CA GLY A 174 14.67 3.45 -10.57
C GLY A 174 15.27 2.04 -10.44
N GLU A 175 15.93 1.74 -9.32
CA GLU A 175 16.43 0.40 -9.02
C GLU A 175 15.29 -0.61 -8.83
N LEU A 176 14.19 -0.22 -8.15
CA LEU A 176 13.00 -1.07 -8.02
C LEU A 176 12.44 -1.44 -9.40
N ARG A 177 12.33 -0.47 -10.32
CA ARG A 177 11.90 -0.74 -11.70
C ARG A 177 12.79 -1.79 -12.36
N THR A 178 14.11 -1.59 -12.31
CA THR A 178 15.09 -2.51 -12.91
C THR A 178 14.97 -3.92 -12.33
N LEU A 179 14.81 -4.04 -11.01
CA LEU A 179 14.62 -5.32 -10.33
C LEU A 179 13.33 -6.03 -10.77
N LEU A 180 12.22 -5.30 -10.86
CA LEU A 180 10.92 -5.84 -11.28
C LEU A 180 10.97 -6.28 -12.75
N GLU A 181 11.52 -5.47 -13.65
CA GLU A 181 11.66 -5.80 -15.07
C GLU A 181 12.46 -7.09 -15.28
N ARG A 182 13.62 -7.21 -14.61
CA ARG A 182 14.47 -8.40 -14.68
C ARG A 182 13.81 -9.63 -14.06
N THR A 183 13.10 -9.44 -12.95
CA THR A 183 12.43 -10.55 -12.25
C THR A 183 11.24 -11.09 -13.04
N LEU A 184 10.59 -10.26 -13.87
CA LEU A 184 9.42 -10.64 -14.65
C LEU A 184 9.75 -11.07 -16.08
N ALA A 185 10.93 -10.73 -16.60
CA ALA A 185 11.31 -11.09 -17.97
C ALA A 185 11.28 -12.62 -18.22
N PRO A 186 10.74 -13.08 -19.38
CA PRO A 186 10.73 -14.49 -19.79
C PRO A 186 12.09 -15.19 -19.81
#